data_AF-H1Y8B5-F1
#
_entry.id   AF-H1Y8B5-F1
#
_cell.length_a   1.000
_cell.length_b   1.000
_cell.length_c   1.000
_cell.angle_alpha   90.00
_cell.angle_beta   90.00
_cell.angle_gamma   90.00
#
_symmetry.space_group_name_H-M   'P 1'
#
loop_
_entity.id
_entity.type
_entity.pdbx_description
1 polymer ?
#
loop_
_entity_poly.entity_id
_entity_poly.type
_entity_poly.pdbx_seq_one_letter_code
_entity_poly.pdbx_strand_id
1 'polypeptide(L)'
;MKIKHILSAIAIGVVFFISSCKMYYIPVESFKQQFAVWDTSKFKQVKTQGPMGDVVKYKTYPIDAVKCVDKDGNPVLLKNSPALEIRFTDVNNKRTTFYFDRIFVKGDSIQGSQSRFFFVIKTIPLSTVKLIEIQDSRKKLKYVD
;
A
#
# COMPACT_ATOMS: atom_id res chain seq x y z
N MET A 1 58.23 21.72 -19.84
CA MET A 1 56.93 22.24 -20.29
C MET A 1 56.11 21.09 -20.85
N LYS A 2 54.88 20.88 -20.34
CA LYS A 2 53.74 20.08 -20.87
C LYS A 2 53.92 18.53 -20.91
N ILE A 3 53.39 17.71 -19.98
CA ILE A 3 52.00 17.38 -19.60
C ILE A 3 51.36 16.26 -20.48
N LYS A 4 50.93 15.19 -19.79
CA LYS A 4 49.81 14.25 -20.05
C LYS A 4 50.01 13.04 -20.98
N HIS A 5 50.19 11.88 -20.35
CA HIS A 5 49.38 10.69 -20.67
C HIS A 5 48.62 10.27 -19.41
N ILE A 6 47.48 10.93 -19.18
CA ILE A 6 46.52 10.51 -18.16
C ILE A 6 45.74 9.34 -18.76
N LEU A 7 45.90 8.17 -18.16
CA LEU A 7 44.97 7.05 -18.31
C LEU A 7 43.56 7.57 -17.99
N SER A 8 42.64 7.45 -18.94
CA SER A 8 41.22 7.56 -18.62
C SER A 8 40.44 6.63 -19.54
N ALA A 9 40.47 5.34 -19.19
CA ALA A 9 39.43 4.42 -19.62
C ALA A 9 38.16 4.78 -18.83
N ILE A 10 37.21 5.32 -19.57
CA ILE A 10 35.92 5.81 -19.10
C ILE A 10 35.12 4.64 -18.51
N ALA A 11 34.98 4.60 -17.18
CA ALA A 11 34.00 3.77 -16.50
C ALA A 11 32.67 4.52 -16.46
N ILE A 12 31.80 4.29 -17.45
CA ILE A 12 30.40 4.73 -17.40
C ILE A 12 29.67 3.82 -16.41
N GLY A 13 29.66 4.23 -15.15
CA GLY A 13 28.82 3.65 -14.11
C GLY A 13 27.38 4.10 -14.31
N VAL A 14 26.54 3.21 -14.86
CA VAL A 14 25.08 3.41 -14.89
C VAL A 14 24.56 3.27 -13.45
N VAL A 15 24.42 4.38 -12.74
CA VAL A 15 23.75 4.42 -11.44
C VAL A 15 22.25 4.32 -11.68
N PHE A 16 21.72 3.08 -11.65
CA PHE A 16 20.29 2.86 -11.53
C PHE A 16 19.83 3.37 -10.16
N PHE A 17 19.25 4.57 -10.13
CA PHE A 17 18.46 5.05 -9.00
C PHE A 17 17.19 4.20 -8.89
N ILE A 18 17.29 3.04 -8.26
CA ILE A 18 16.13 2.30 -7.73
C ILE A 18 15.53 3.16 -6.61
N SER A 19 14.65 4.08 -6.99
CA SER A 19 13.79 4.76 -6.03
C SER A 19 12.94 3.70 -5.35
N SER A 20 13.26 3.37 -4.10
CA SER A 20 12.43 2.48 -3.27
C SER A 20 11.10 3.20 -2.97
N CYS A 21 9.98 2.48 -3.05
CA CYS A 21 8.70 3.05 -2.58
C CYS A 21 8.83 3.30 -1.07
N LYS A 22 8.43 4.50 -0.60
CA LYS A 22 8.43 4.78 0.83
C LYS A 22 7.39 3.88 1.51
N MET A 23 7.86 3.06 2.42
CA MET A 23 7.06 2.15 3.22
C MET A 23 6.85 2.73 4.61
N TYR A 24 5.64 2.55 5.12
CA TYR A 24 5.23 2.89 6.47
C TYR A 24 4.67 1.66 7.16
N TYR A 25 4.53 1.74 8.47
CA TYR A 25 4.05 0.64 9.30
C TYR A 25 2.78 1.05 10.03
N ILE A 26 1.87 0.11 10.21
CA ILE A 26 0.68 0.32 11.04
C ILE A 26 0.81 -0.64 12.23
N PRO A 27 0.98 -0.14 13.46
CA PRO A 27 0.93 -1.01 14.64
C PRO A 27 -0.38 -1.80 14.65
N VAL A 28 -0.32 -3.11 14.94
CA VAL A 28 -1.50 -4.00 14.84
C VAL A 28 -2.68 -3.49 15.69
N GLU A 29 -2.40 -2.99 16.89
CA GLU A 29 -3.43 -2.39 17.74
C GLU A 29 -3.99 -1.07 17.18
N SER A 30 -3.14 -0.25 16.57
CA SER A 30 -3.59 0.96 15.87
C SER A 30 -4.48 0.62 14.68
N PHE A 31 -4.15 -0.44 13.93
CA PHE A 31 -4.98 -0.93 12.84
C PHE A 31 -6.35 -1.38 13.35
N LYS A 32 -6.41 -2.20 14.40
CA LYS A 32 -7.66 -2.65 15.04
C LYS A 32 -8.53 -1.46 15.45
N GLN A 33 -7.95 -0.48 16.15
CA GLN A 33 -8.66 0.71 16.61
C GLN A 33 -9.20 1.55 15.44
N GLN A 34 -8.39 1.77 14.41
CA GLN A 34 -8.81 2.53 13.22
C GLN A 34 -9.94 1.85 12.46
N PHE A 35 -10.00 0.51 12.45
CA PHE A 35 -11.03 -0.25 11.75
C PHE A 35 -12.26 -0.62 12.60
N ALA A 36 -12.19 -0.51 13.93
CA ALA A 36 -13.29 -0.86 14.84
C ALA A 36 -14.55 0.00 14.65
N VAL A 37 -14.40 1.25 14.20
CA VAL A 37 -15.53 2.17 13.99
C VAL A 37 -16.24 1.98 12.65
N TRP A 38 -15.68 1.13 11.78
CA TRP A 38 -16.19 0.94 10.43
C TRP A 38 -16.85 -0.42 10.26
N ASP A 39 -18.05 -0.40 9.71
CA ASP A 39 -18.76 -1.59 9.24
C ASP A 39 -19.15 -1.41 7.77
N THR A 40 -19.63 -2.50 7.15
CA THR A 40 -19.93 -2.52 5.72
C THR A 40 -21.12 -1.64 5.32
N SER A 41 -21.97 -1.22 6.26
CA SER A 41 -23.08 -0.30 6.00
C SER A 41 -22.59 1.13 5.74
N LYS A 42 -21.39 1.48 6.20
CA LYS A 42 -20.77 2.80 6.03
C LYS A 42 -20.00 2.95 4.72
N PHE A 43 -20.04 1.97 3.83
CA PHE A 43 -19.28 2.03 2.58
C PHE A 43 -19.76 3.17 1.68
N LYS A 44 -18.78 3.87 1.10
CA LYS A 44 -19.00 4.76 -0.05
C LYS A 44 -18.69 4.01 -1.35
N GLN A 45 -19.44 4.33 -2.40
CA GLN A 45 -19.10 3.90 -3.75
C GLN A 45 -18.05 4.85 -4.33
N VAL A 46 -17.02 4.30 -4.96
CA VAL A 46 -15.98 5.05 -5.67
C VAL A 46 -15.81 4.52 -7.08
N LYS A 47 -15.33 5.37 -7.98
CA LYS A 47 -14.82 4.95 -9.29
C LYS A 47 -13.33 5.22 -9.34
N THR A 48 -12.62 4.38 -10.06
CA THR A 48 -11.16 4.42 -10.13
C THR A 48 -10.74 4.27 -11.56
N GLN A 49 -9.90 5.16 -12.04
CA GLN A 49 -9.35 5.07 -13.38
C GLN A 49 -7.94 4.46 -13.33
N GLY A 50 -7.74 3.42 -14.13
CA GLY A 50 -6.45 2.78 -14.37
C GLY A 50 -5.56 3.53 -15.36
N PRO A 51 -4.29 3.12 -15.47
CA PRO A 51 -3.33 3.75 -16.37
C PRO A 51 -3.72 3.67 -17.85
N MET A 52 -4.53 2.67 -18.23
CA MET A 52 -5.03 2.48 -19.59
C MET A 52 -6.39 3.16 -19.83
N GLY A 53 -6.86 3.95 -18.86
CA GLY A 53 -8.13 4.68 -18.93
C GLY A 53 -9.35 3.85 -18.54
N ASP A 54 -9.18 2.56 -18.24
CA ASP A 54 -10.21 1.68 -17.69
C ASP A 54 -10.81 2.24 -16.40
N VAL A 55 -12.12 2.10 -16.20
CA VAL A 55 -12.81 2.58 -15.00
C VAL A 55 -13.44 1.41 -14.26
N VAL A 56 -13.05 1.24 -13.00
CA VAL A 56 -13.61 0.22 -12.11
C VAL A 56 -14.38 0.89 -10.97
N LYS A 57 -15.61 0.42 -10.73
CA LYS A 57 -16.46 0.86 -9.62
C LYS A 57 -16.44 -0.16 -8.49
N TYR A 58 -16.33 0.29 -7.24
CA TYR A 58 -16.45 -0.58 -6.06
C TYR A 58 -16.83 0.21 -4.82
N LYS A 59 -17.14 -0.54 -3.75
CA LYS A 59 -17.43 0.01 -2.42
C LYS A 59 -16.18 -0.05 -1.54
N THR A 60 -15.96 0.98 -0.74
CA THR A 60 -14.83 1.08 0.19
C THR A 60 -15.22 1.84 1.45
N TYR A 61 -14.42 1.70 2.52
CA TYR A 61 -14.58 2.53 3.70
C TYR A 61 -14.30 4.01 3.38
N PRO A 62 -15.05 4.96 3.97
CA PRO A 62 -14.84 6.40 3.78
C PRO A 62 -13.65 6.90 4.61
N ILE A 63 -12.49 6.28 4.43
CA ILE A 63 -11.23 6.63 5.10
C ILE A 63 -10.46 7.58 4.18
N ASP A 64 -10.25 8.82 4.60
CA ASP A 64 -9.51 9.81 3.80
C ASP A 64 -8.00 9.76 4.05
N ALA A 65 -7.58 9.29 5.22
CA ALA A 65 -6.18 9.08 5.56
C ALA A 65 -6.00 7.97 6.61
N VAL A 66 -4.85 7.32 6.58
CA VAL A 66 -4.42 6.29 7.54
C VAL A 66 -3.38 6.86 8.48
N LYS A 67 -3.55 6.60 9.78
CA LYS A 67 -2.50 6.83 10.78
C LYS A 67 -1.52 5.66 10.72
N CYS A 68 -0.25 5.95 10.46
CA CYS A 68 0.85 5.01 10.41
C CYS A 68 2.09 5.60 11.10
N VAL A 69 3.20 4.85 11.09
CA VAL A 69 4.51 5.30 11.53
C VAL A 69 5.55 5.07 10.43
N ASP A 70 6.58 5.89 10.37
CA ASP A 70 7.74 5.61 9.52
C ASP A 70 8.65 4.54 10.13
N LYS A 71 9.77 4.25 9.45
CA LYS A 71 10.78 3.27 9.89
C LYS A 71 11.43 3.61 11.23
N ASP A 72 11.42 4.88 11.61
CA ASP A 72 12.03 5.41 12.83
C ASP A 72 10.97 5.52 13.96
N GLY A 73 9.72 5.13 13.69
CA GLY A 73 8.61 5.16 14.63
C GLY A 73 7.87 6.49 14.71
N ASN A 74 8.22 7.47 13.86
CA ASN A 74 7.56 8.78 13.89
C ASN A 74 6.13 8.67 13.31
N PRO A 75 5.13 9.31 13.93
CA PRO A 75 3.77 9.34 13.41
C PRO A 75 3.69 9.97 12.02
N VAL A 76 2.96 9.32 11.12
CA VAL A 76 2.69 9.78 9.76
C VAL A 76 1.20 9.64 9.46
N LEU A 77 0.63 10.64 8.78
CA LEU A 77 -0.72 10.57 8.24
C LEU A 77 -0.64 10.38 6.72
N LEU A 78 -0.96 9.18 6.25
CA LEU A 78 -0.90 8.84 4.83
C LEU A 78 -2.27 9.05 4.17
N LYS A 79 -2.36 10.00 3.25
CA LYS A 79 -3.59 10.26 2.48
C LYS A 79 -3.98 9.01 1.68
N ASN A 80 -5.25 8.61 1.78
CA ASN A 80 -5.76 7.46 1.06
C ASN A 80 -5.75 7.72 -0.45
N SER A 81 -5.39 6.67 -1.21
CA SER A 81 -5.42 6.69 -2.66
C SER A 81 -5.61 5.26 -3.21
N PRO A 82 -6.09 5.13 -4.45
CA PRO A 82 -6.11 3.84 -5.14
C PRO A 82 -4.74 3.23 -5.40
N ALA A 83 -3.65 3.99 -5.26
CA ALA A 83 -2.31 3.47 -5.42
C ALA A 83 -1.78 2.84 -4.13
N LEU A 84 -2.46 3.02 -2.99
CA LEU A 84 -2.01 2.44 -1.73
C LEU A 84 -2.19 0.92 -1.69
N GLU A 85 -1.13 0.25 -1.28
CA GLU A 85 -1.09 -1.18 -0.99
C GLU A 85 -0.81 -1.38 0.49
N ILE A 86 -1.52 -2.34 1.08
CA ILE A 86 -1.32 -2.79 2.46
C ILE A 86 -0.85 -4.24 2.45
N ARG A 87 0.14 -4.55 3.29
CA ARG A 87 0.76 -5.87 3.40
C ARG A 87 0.61 -6.37 4.82
N PHE A 88 0.15 -7.60 4.93
CA PHE A 88 0.03 -8.31 6.19
C PHE A 88 1.03 -9.46 6.18
N THR A 89 1.90 -9.52 7.19
CA THR A 89 2.79 -10.66 7.43
C THR A 89 2.27 -11.42 8.63
N ASP A 90 2.02 -12.71 8.46
CA ASP A 90 1.56 -13.58 9.54
C ASP A 90 2.71 -14.11 10.42
N VAL A 91 2.36 -14.76 11.53
CA VAL A 91 3.32 -15.40 12.44
C VAL A 91 4.28 -16.36 11.72
N ASN A 92 3.82 -17.04 10.66
CA ASN A 92 4.58 -17.95 9.82
C ASN A 92 5.42 -17.25 8.72
N ASN A 93 5.52 -15.92 8.76
CA ASN A 93 6.20 -15.09 7.76
C ASN A 93 5.55 -15.07 6.36
N LYS A 94 4.33 -15.60 6.21
CA LYS A 94 3.59 -15.52 4.95
C LYS A 94 3.09 -14.10 4.77
N ARG A 95 3.42 -13.50 3.63
CA ARG A 95 2.95 -12.15 3.26
C ARG A 95 1.73 -12.21 2.38
N THR A 96 0.75 -11.37 2.66
CA THR A 96 -0.42 -11.14 1.80
C THR A 96 -0.55 -9.65 1.54
N THR A 97 -0.55 -9.26 0.27
CA THR A 97 -0.71 -7.86 -0.17
C THR A 97 -2.11 -7.65 -0.73
N PHE A 98 -2.73 -6.53 -0.34
CA PHE A 98 -4.02 -6.06 -0.83
C PHE A 98 -3.90 -4.61 -1.27
N TYR A 99 -4.85 -4.16 -2.09
CA TYR A 99 -5.11 -2.74 -2.23
C TYR A 99 -5.78 -2.21 -0.96
N PHE A 100 -5.27 -1.12 -0.41
CA PHE A 100 -5.73 -0.63 0.90
C PHE A 100 -7.22 -0.27 0.90
N ASP A 101 -7.71 0.38 -0.15
CA ASP A 101 -9.14 0.71 -0.27
C ASP A 101 -10.01 -0.46 -0.75
N ARG A 102 -9.47 -1.68 -0.80
CA ARG A 102 -10.21 -2.91 -1.08
C ARG A 102 -10.07 -3.95 0.03
N ILE A 103 -9.80 -3.51 1.26
CA ILE A 103 -9.89 -4.35 2.45
C ILE A 103 -11.17 -4.09 3.23
N PHE A 104 -11.66 -5.13 3.88
CA PHE A 104 -12.81 -5.12 4.78
C PHE A 104 -12.42 -5.87 6.05
N VAL A 105 -12.69 -5.28 7.20
CA VAL A 105 -12.38 -5.87 8.49
C VAL A 105 -13.70 -6.19 9.19
N LYS A 106 -13.88 -7.45 9.59
CA LYS A 106 -15.06 -7.91 10.32
C LYS A 106 -14.64 -8.90 11.40
N GLY A 107 -14.77 -8.50 12.66
CA GLY A 107 -14.26 -9.28 13.79
C GLY A 107 -12.76 -9.56 13.61
N ASP A 108 -12.39 -10.83 13.69
CA ASP A 108 -11.00 -11.27 13.52
C ASP A 108 -10.61 -11.59 12.05
N SER A 109 -11.38 -11.12 11.07
CA SER A 109 -11.12 -11.41 9.65
C SER A 109 -10.81 -10.14 8.86
N ILE A 110 -9.71 -10.19 8.11
CA ILE A 110 -9.42 -9.23 7.04
C ILE A 110 -9.74 -9.91 5.71
N GLN A 111 -10.70 -9.38 4.99
CA GLN A 111 -10.98 -9.75 3.60
C GLN A 111 -10.40 -8.68 2.69
N GLY A 112 -9.74 -9.06 1.62
CA GLY A 112 -9.19 -8.07 0.69
C GLY A 112 -9.04 -8.58 -0.72
N SER A 113 -8.98 -7.63 -1.67
CA SER A 113 -8.68 -7.95 -3.06
C SER A 113 -7.21 -7.68 -3.41
N GLN A 114 -6.58 -8.68 -4.03
CA GLN A 114 -5.20 -8.57 -4.53
C GLN A 114 -5.15 -7.99 -5.96
N SER A 115 -6.32 -7.80 -6.60
CA SER A 115 -6.44 -7.30 -7.97
C SER A 115 -7.40 -6.10 -8.02
N ARG A 116 -7.15 -5.19 -8.96
CA ARG A 116 -8.10 -4.12 -9.33
C ARG A 116 -9.16 -4.63 -10.31
N PHE A 117 -8.75 -5.53 -11.20
CA PHE A 117 -9.53 -5.97 -12.35
C PHE A 117 -10.36 -7.22 -12.08
N PHE A 118 -9.83 -8.13 -11.26
CA PHE A 118 -10.48 -9.39 -10.94
C PHE A 118 -11.04 -9.37 -9.53
N PHE A 119 -12.24 -9.90 -9.36
CA PHE A 119 -12.88 -10.03 -8.05
C PHE A 119 -12.39 -11.30 -7.32
N VAL A 120 -11.09 -11.34 -7.05
CA VAL A 120 -10.50 -12.38 -6.19
C VAL A 120 -10.36 -11.79 -4.80
N ILE A 121 -11.20 -12.29 -3.88
CA ILE A 121 -11.15 -11.94 -2.46
C ILE A 121 -10.42 -13.03 -1.71
N LYS A 122 -9.47 -12.63 -0.87
CA LYS A 122 -8.77 -13.51 0.05
C LYS A 122 -9.02 -13.05 1.48
N THR A 123 -9.24 -14.02 2.35
CA THR A 123 -9.44 -13.80 3.79
C THR A 123 -8.19 -14.22 4.54
N ILE A 124 -7.75 -13.42 5.50
CA ILE A 124 -6.71 -13.78 6.47
C ILE A 124 -7.21 -13.48 7.89
N PRO A 125 -6.85 -14.29 8.89
CA PRO A 125 -7.16 -14.02 10.29
C PRO A 125 -6.29 -12.87 10.81
N LEU A 126 -6.90 -11.87 11.43
CA LEU A 126 -6.21 -10.71 12.00
C LEU A 126 -5.36 -11.11 13.20
N SER A 127 -5.80 -12.09 13.99
CA SER A 127 -5.09 -12.66 15.13
C SER A 127 -3.71 -13.24 14.79
N THR A 128 -3.48 -13.64 13.54
CA THR A 128 -2.17 -14.19 13.12
C THR A 128 -1.24 -13.12 12.54
N VAL A 129 -1.71 -11.88 12.35
CA VAL A 129 -0.91 -10.79 11.79
C VAL A 129 0.07 -10.28 12.82
N LYS A 130 1.37 -10.32 12.49
CA LYS A 130 2.44 -9.76 13.33
C LYS A 130 3.02 -8.44 12.82
N LEU A 131 2.85 -8.14 11.52
CA LEU A 131 3.37 -6.93 10.90
C LEU A 131 2.40 -6.44 9.82
N ILE A 132 2.16 -5.13 9.81
CA ILE A 132 1.38 -4.43 8.80
C ILE A 132 2.23 -3.34 8.18
N GLU A 133 2.41 -3.41 6.87
CA GLU A 133 3.13 -2.41 6.09
C GLU A 133 2.14 -1.73 5.13
N ILE A 134 2.30 -0.44 4.89
CA ILE A 134 1.53 0.31 3.89
C ILE A 134 2.48 1.13 3.03
N GLN A 135 2.24 1.15 1.73
CA GLN A 135 3.09 1.83 0.76
C GLN A 135 2.28 2.39 -0.40
N ASP A 136 2.82 3.41 -1.04
CA ASP A 136 2.34 3.86 -2.34
C ASP A 136 2.99 3.01 -3.45
N SER A 137 2.16 2.29 -4.21
CA SER A 137 2.63 1.46 -5.34
C SER A 137 3.11 2.28 -6.54
N ARG A 138 2.89 3.61 -6.54
CA ARG A 138 3.16 4.54 -7.65
C ARG A 138 2.46 4.19 -8.95
N LYS A 139 1.49 3.28 -8.91
CA LYS A 139 0.59 2.99 -10.03
C LYS A 139 -0.22 4.26 -10.30
N LYS A 140 -0.40 4.60 -11.59
CA LYS A 140 -1.21 5.75 -12.04
C LYS A 140 -2.71 5.46 -11.89
N LEU A 141 -3.14 5.17 -10.67
CA LEU A 141 -4.53 4.94 -10.30
C LEU A 141 -5.06 6.19 -9.59
N LYS A 142 -6.24 6.66 -9.99
CA LYS A 142 -6.87 7.84 -9.39
C LYS A 142 -8.36 7.63 -9.18
N TYR A 143 -8.91 8.23 -8.13
CA TYR A 143 -10.36 8.35 -7.99
C TYR A 143 -10.88 9.30 -9.08
N VAL A 144 -12.04 8.96 -9.63
CA VAL A 144 -12.76 9.76 -10.64
C VAL A 144 -14.25 9.80 -10.30
N ASP A 145 -14.96 10.80 -10.80
CA ASP A 145 -16.38 11.02 -10.54
C ASP A 145 -17.33 10.24 -11.46
#